data_AF-A0A0N5CS99-F1
#
_entry.id   AF-A0A0N5CS99-F1
#
_cell.length_a   1.000
_cell.length_b   1.000
_cell.length_c   1.000
_cell.angle_alpha   90.00
_cell.angle_beta   90.00
_cell.angle_gamma   90.00
#
_symmetry.space_group_name_H-M   'P 1'
#
loop_
_entity.id
_entity.type
_entity.pdbx_description
1 polymer ?
#
loop_
_entity_poly.entity_id
_entity_poly.type
_entity_poly.pdbx_seq_one_letter_code
_entity_poly.pdbx_strand_id
1 'polypeptide(L)'
;MVKDLMLIYVINLNTSPEERLIPSPCTCRSVACIAGLHLPDEAYIPGHSDVEVSAATGYVIQVLSLLSRIYDFPYQYRMLFWGSKSTIKNPVNEEIHHLYGLTRKRENQEGIFLLNKNLAQLRWSFGLTTKKFGKTLFNLQDLLLHIVNER
;
A
#
# COMPACT_ATOMS: atom_id res chain seq x y z
N MET A 1 -1.98 17.92 9.01
CA MET A 1 -0.95 17.07 8.40
C MET A 1 -1.48 15.68 8.02
N VAL A 2 -1.82 14.77 8.95
CA VAL A 2 -2.35 13.44 8.54
C VAL A 2 -3.73 13.53 7.87
N LYS A 3 -4.60 14.45 8.33
CA LYS A 3 -5.85 14.78 7.63
C LYS A 3 -5.61 15.18 6.16
N ASP A 4 -4.56 15.95 5.89
CA ASP A 4 -4.21 16.38 4.53
C ASP A 4 -3.74 15.21 3.68
N LEU A 5 -3.03 14.23 4.26
CA LEU A 5 -2.67 12.99 3.56
C LEU A 5 -3.92 12.23 3.10
N MET A 6 -4.98 12.18 3.91
CA MET A 6 -6.23 11.53 3.54
C MET A 6 -6.97 12.26 2.40
N LEU A 7 -6.79 13.58 2.29
CA LEU A 7 -7.35 14.38 1.19
C LEU A 7 -6.55 14.22 -0.11
N ILE A 8 -5.22 14.06 -0.02
CA ILE A 8 -4.34 13.88 -1.17
C ILE A 8 -4.41 12.44 -1.69
N TYR A 9 -4.28 11.46 -0.79
CA TYR A 9 -4.27 10.04 -1.10
C TYR A 9 -5.61 9.40 -0.72
N VAL A 10 -6.68 9.86 -1.36
CA VAL A 10 -8.03 9.37 -1.08
C VAL A 10 -8.08 7.85 -1.23
N ILE A 11 -8.43 7.15 -0.15
CA ILE A 11 -8.62 5.70 -0.15
C ILE A 11 -10.12 5.42 -0.17
N ASN A 12 -10.57 4.66 -1.17
CA ASN A 12 -11.95 4.20 -1.32
C ASN A 12 -11.97 2.68 -1.37
N LEU A 13 -12.57 2.02 -0.37
CA LEU A 13 -12.53 0.56 -0.27
C LEU A 13 -13.63 -0.17 -1.06
N ASN A 14 -14.66 0.55 -1.52
CA ASN A 14 -15.82 0.00 -2.20
C ASN A 14 -16.15 0.84 -3.44
N THR A 15 -15.15 1.05 -4.29
CA THR A 15 -15.33 1.79 -5.54
C THR A 15 -15.97 0.87 -6.57
N SER A 16 -16.87 1.41 -7.40
CA SER A 16 -17.34 0.69 -8.58
C SER A 16 -16.22 0.61 -9.63
N PRO A 17 -16.12 -0.46 -10.45
CA PRO A 17 -15.07 -0.56 -11.46
C PRO A 17 -15.05 0.61 -12.45
N GLU A 18 -16.19 1.24 -12.71
CA GLU A 18 -16.34 2.36 -13.65
C GLU A 18 -15.77 3.68 -13.12
N GLU A 19 -15.69 3.86 -11.80
CA GLU A 19 -15.18 5.07 -11.15
C GLU A 19 -13.65 5.08 -11.00
N ARG A 20 -12.96 4.03 -11.47
CA ARG A 20 -11.50 3.92 -11.41
C ARG A 20 -10.86 4.89 -12.40
N LEU A 21 -9.75 5.49 -11.97
CA LEU A 21 -8.98 6.39 -12.81
C LEU A 21 -8.40 5.69 -14.04
N ILE A 22 -8.01 4.42 -13.89
CA ILE A 22 -7.55 3.56 -14.98
C ILE A 22 -8.44 2.32 -15.02
N PRO A 23 -9.49 2.32 -15.87
CA PRO A 23 -10.30 1.13 -16.07
C PRO A 23 -9.43 -0.02 -16.59
N SER A 24 -9.41 -1.14 -15.87
CA SER A 24 -8.77 -2.38 -16.31
C SER A 24 -9.73 -3.55 -16.17
N PRO A 25 -9.62 -4.59 -17.03
CA PRO A 25 -10.61 -5.66 -17.15
C PRO A 25 -10.62 -6.66 -15.99
N CYS A 26 -10.20 -6.25 -14.78
CA CYS A 26 -10.19 -7.13 -13.63
C CYS A 26 -11.62 -7.56 -13.26
N THR A 27 -11.78 -8.77 -12.74
CA THR A 27 -13.07 -9.37 -12.38
C THR A 27 -13.49 -9.07 -10.92
N CYS A 28 -12.85 -8.08 -10.29
CA CYS A 28 -13.13 -7.65 -8.92
C CYS A 28 -14.57 -7.12 -8.79
N ARG A 29 -15.33 -7.66 -7.83
CA ARG A 29 -16.70 -7.21 -7.52
C ARG A 29 -16.74 -5.93 -6.69
N SER A 30 -15.69 -5.68 -5.91
CA SER A 30 -15.49 -4.44 -5.15
C SER A 30 -14.03 -4.05 -5.29
N VAL A 31 -13.78 -2.76 -5.58
CA VAL A 31 -12.47 -2.25 -5.94
C VAL A 31 -11.98 -1.31 -4.83
N ALA A 32 -10.91 -1.72 -4.17
CA ALA A 32 -10.17 -0.84 -3.25
C ALA A 32 -9.18 0.02 -4.06
N CYS A 33 -9.28 1.34 -3.92
CA CYS A 33 -8.49 2.31 -4.64
C CYS A 33 -7.74 3.26 -3.71
N ILE A 34 -6.57 3.71 -4.15
CA ILE A 34 -5.83 4.86 -3.60
C ILE A 34 -5.57 5.86 -4.72
N ALA A 35 -5.97 7.12 -4.52
CA ALA A 35 -5.95 8.16 -5.56
C ALA A 35 -6.61 7.70 -6.87
N GLY A 36 -7.71 6.95 -6.77
CA GLY A 36 -8.46 6.41 -7.91
C GLY A 36 -7.84 5.19 -8.60
N LEU A 37 -6.67 4.71 -8.18
CA LEU A 37 -5.99 3.54 -8.74
C LEU A 37 -6.27 2.28 -7.91
N HIS A 38 -6.66 1.18 -8.55
CA HIS A 38 -6.93 -0.06 -7.85
C HIS A 38 -5.66 -0.73 -7.33
N LEU A 39 -5.67 -1.07 -6.05
CA LEU A 39 -4.71 -2.01 -5.46
C LEU A 39 -5.49 -3.22 -4.90
N PRO A 40 -5.44 -4.38 -5.55
CA PRO A 40 -6.05 -5.60 -5.03
C PRO A 40 -5.33 -6.07 -3.76
N ASP A 41 -6.01 -6.88 -2.93
CA ASP A 41 -5.36 -7.54 -1.79
C ASP A 41 -4.20 -8.41 -2.30
N GLU A 42 -3.16 -8.59 -1.48
CA GLU A 42 -1.90 -9.26 -1.84
C GLU A 42 -2.08 -10.57 -2.62
N ALA A 43 -3.02 -11.42 -2.17
CA ALA A 43 -3.30 -12.72 -2.78
C ALA A 43 -3.94 -12.65 -4.18
N TYR A 44 -4.54 -11.51 -4.54
CA TYR A 44 -5.27 -11.31 -5.78
C TYR A 44 -4.56 -10.36 -6.75
N ILE A 45 -3.32 -9.96 -6.47
CA ILE A 45 -2.52 -9.14 -7.39
C ILE A 45 -2.36 -9.77 -8.79
N PRO A 46 -2.13 -11.10 -8.94
CA PRO A 46 -2.10 -11.73 -10.26
C PRO A 46 -3.35 -11.42 -11.10
N GLY A 47 -3.16 -11.20 -12.41
CA GLY A 47 -4.27 -10.92 -13.33
C GLY A 47 -4.74 -9.47 -13.38
N HIS A 48 -4.10 -8.55 -12.65
CA HIS A 48 -4.37 -7.12 -12.70
C HIS A 48 -3.41 -6.36 -13.63
N SER A 49 -3.70 -5.08 -13.87
CA SER A 49 -2.81 -4.19 -14.64
C SER A 49 -1.55 -3.88 -13.84
N ASP A 50 -0.39 -4.28 -14.37
CA ASP A 50 0.90 -4.03 -13.71
C ASP A 50 1.15 -2.54 -13.49
N VAL A 51 0.81 -1.72 -14.48
CA VAL A 51 0.99 -0.26 -14.43
C VAL A 51 0.17 0.35 -13.29
N GLU A 52 -1.09 -0.07 -13.16
CA GLU A 52 -2.00 0.44 -12.14
C GLU A 52 -1.59 -0.01 -10.74
N VAL A 53 -1.31 -1.31 -10.57
CA VAL A 53 -0.89 -1.88 -9.28
C VAL A 53 0.41 -1.26 -8.81
N SER A 54 1.39 -1.07 -9.70
CA SER A 54 2.69 -0.49 -9.34
C SER A 54 2.56 0.99 -8.94
N ALA A 55 1.73 1.75 -9.65
CA ALA A 55 1.45 3.15 -9.32
C ALA A 55 0.70 3.28 -7.99
N ALA A 56 -0.34 2.48 -7.76
CA ALA A 56 -1.07 2.44 -6.49
C ALA A 56 -0.16 2.04 -5.32
N THR A 57 0.70 1.04 -5.52
CA THR A 57 1.72 0.64 -4.53
C THR A 57 2.71 1.78 -4.23
N GLY A 58 3.12 2.52 -5.25
CA GLY A 58 3.94 3.72 -5.09
C GLY A 58 3.30 4.75 -4.14
N TYR A 59 2.00 5.00 -4.26
CA TYR A 59 1.28 5.89 -3.34
C TYR A 59 1.24 5.35 -1.90
N VAL A 60 1.06 4.04 -1.71
CA VAL A 60 1.15 3.43 -0.36
C VAL A 60 2.51 3.71 0.27
N ILE A 61 3.61 3.49 -0.46
CA ILE A 61 4.96 3.79 0.03
C ILE A 61 5.13 5.26 0.34
N GLN A 62 4.60 6.14 -0.50
CA GLN A 62 4.69 7.58 -0.29
C GLN A 62 3.98 7.99 1.00
N VAL A 63 2.77 7.48 1.25
CA VAL A 63 2.03 7.70 2.50
C VAL A 63 2.84 7.19 3.70
N LEU A 64 3.32 5.95 3.67
CA LEU A 64 4.11 5.38 4.76
C LEU A 64 5.41 6.17 4.99
N SER A 65 6.10 6.58 3.93
CA SER A 65 7.32 7.40 4.03
C SER A 65 7.05 8.77 4.65
N LEU A 66 5.89 9.38 4.36
CA LEU A 66 5.45 10.61 4.99
C LEU A 66 5.11 10.37 6.46
N LEU A 67 4.39 9.30 6.80
CA LEU A 67 4.10 8.94 8.19
C LEU A 67 5.37 8.70 9.00
N SER A 68 6.37 8.02 8.43
CA SER A 68 7.69 7.86 9.06
C SER A 68 8.33 9.19 9.40
N ARG A 69 8.31 10.17 8.49
CA ARG A 69 8.86 11.52 8.75
C ARG A 69 8.05 12.29 9.80
N ILE A 70 6.72 12.13 9.79
CA ILE A 70 5.82 12.84 10.71
C ILE A 70 5.98 12.34 12.15
N TYR A 71 6.13 11.04 12.32
CA TYR A 71 6.14 10.37 13.61
C TYR A 71 7.53 9.91 14.05
N ASP A 72 8.56 10.24 13.28
CA ASP A 72 9.94 9.75 13.45
C ASP A 72 9.99 8.22 13.60
N PHE A 73 9.21 7.51 12.76
CA PHE A 73 9.05 6.07 12.87
C PHE A 73 10.06 5.32 11.98
N PRO A 74 10.91 4.46 12.55
CA PRO A 74 11.85 3.65 11.77
C PRO A 74 11.20 2.35 11.28
N TYR A 75 11.05 2.23 9.96
CA TYR A 75 10.62 0.97 9.36
C TYR A 75 11.73 -0.07 9.36
N GLN A 76 11.37 -1.33 9.64
CA GLN A 76 12.29 -2.46 9.54
C GLN A 76 12.78 -2.67 8.10
N TYR A 77 11.88 -2.61 7.12
CA TYR A 77 12.20 -2.82 5.71
C TYR A 77 12.33 -1.47 5.02
N ARG A 78 13.51 -1.14 4.48
CA ARG A 78 13.74 0.18 3.89
C ARG A 78 12.95 0.32 2.60
N MET A 79 12.05 1.31 2.53
CA MET A 79 11.32 1.65 1.31
C MET A 79 12.03 2.77 0.56
N LEU A 80 12.11 2.66 -0.77
CA LEU A 80 12.62 3.69 -1.66
C LEU A 80 11.51 4.10 -2.62
N PHE A 81 11.01 5.33 -2.44
CA PHE A 81 9.96 5.88 -3.28
C PHE A 81 10.51 6.36 -4.62
N TRP A 82 10.04 5.73 -5.70
CA TRP A 82 10.33 6.07 -7.09
C TRP A 82 9.05 6.02 -7.94
N GLY A 83 7.92 6.48 -7.38
CA GLY A 83 6.62 6.38 -8.03
C GLY A 83 6.24 4.93 -8.33
N SER A 84 5.85 4.63 -9.57
CA SER A 84 5.51 3.28 -10.03
C SER A 84 6.70 2.32 -10.15
N LYS A 85 7.93 2.76 -9.87
CA LYS A 85 9.14 1.92 -9.86
C LYS A 85 9.76 1.79 -8.47
N SER A 86 8.96 2.02 -7.43
CA SER A 86 9.43 1.95 -6.04
C SER A 86 9.94 0.56 -5.67
N THR A 87 10.81 0.50 -4.67
CA THR A 87 11.44 -0.74 -4.20
C THR A 87 11.45 -0.83 -2.68
N ILE A 88 11.67 -2.04 -2.17
CA ILE A 88 11.83 -2.30 -0.73
C ILE A 88 13.03 -3.22 -0.50
N LYS A 89 13.90 -2.87 0.45
CA LYS A 89 15.10 -3.64 0.79
C LYS A 89 14.90 -4.39 2.09
N ASN A 90 15.18 -5.69 2.07
CA ASN A 90 15.28 -6.51 3.27
C ASN A 90 16.68 -6.31 3.89
N PRO A 91 16.78 -5.84 5.15
CA PRO A 91 18.08 -5.56 5.76
C PRO A 91 18.85 -6.83 6.14
N VAL A 92 18.21 -7.99 6.21
CA VAL A 92 18.85 -9.24 6.67
C VAL A 92 19.68 -9.89 5.57
N ASN A 93 19.13 -9.99 4.36
CA ASN A 93 19.79 -10.60 3.20
C ASN A 93 20.25 -9.56 2.16
N GLU A 94 20.03 -8.27 2.44
CA GLU A 94 20.30 -7.14 1.55
C GLU A 94 19.59 -7.15 0.19
N GLU A 95 18.58 -8.00 0.03
CA GLU A 95 17.85 -8.15 -1.21
C GLU A 95 16.93 -6.94 -1.47
N ILE A 96 16.91 -6.49 -2.72
CA ILE A 96 16.01 -5.42 -3.18
C ILE A 96 14.87 -6.05 -3.95
N HIS A 97 13.66 -5.89 -3.43
CA HIS A 97 12.44 -6.34 -4.08
C HIS A 97 11.79 -5.19 -4.85
N HIS A 98 11.45 -5.44 -6.11
CA HIS A 98 10.74 -4.51 -6.97
C HIS A 98 9.25 -4.51 -6.64
N LEU A 99 8.66 -3.33 -6.45
CA LEU A 99 7.22 -3.16 -6.23
C LEU A 99 6.48 -2.83 -7.53
N TYR A 100 6.99 -3.41 -8.62
CA TYR A 100 6.47 -3.36 -9.98
C TYR A 100 6.71 -4.70 -10.68
N GLY A 101 6.06 -4.99 -11.81
CA GLY A 101 6.09 -6.34 -12.39
C GLY A 101 5.38 -7.38 -11.53
N LEU A 102 4.60 -6.95 -10.54
CA LEU A 102 3.98 -7.75 -9.48
C LEU A 102 2.96 -8.75 -10.01
N THR A 103 2.37 -8.43 -11.16
CA THR A 103 1.32 -9.23 -11.80
C THR A 103 1.87 -10.42 -12.57
N ARG A 104 3.18 -10.41 -12.88
CA ARG A 104 3.86 -11.39 -13.73
C ARG A 104 4.86 -12.27 -12.98
N LYS A 105 5.43 -11.78 -11.89
CA LYS A 105 6.54 -12.43 -11.19
C LYS A 105 6.20 -12.65 -9.72
N ARG A 106 6.17 -13.91 -9.31
CA ARG A 106 5.93 -14.30 -7.91
C ARG A 106 7.00 -13.75 -6.96
N GLU A 107 8.26 -13.67 -7.40
CA GLU A 107 9.37 -13.08 -6.63
C GLU A 107 9.11 -11.60 -6.24
N ASN A 108 8.40 -10.86 -7.07
CA ASN A 108 8.09 -9.45 -6.79
C ASN A 108 6.98 -9.31 -5.74
N GLN A 109 6.15 -10.35 -5.54
CA GLN A 109 5.07 -10.33 -4.53
C GLN A 109 5.64 -10.33 -3.10
N GLU A 110 6.84 -10.87 -2.90
CA GLU A 110 7.52 -10.79 -1.61
C GLU A 110 7.75 -9.34 -1.19
N GLY A 111 7.97 -8.42 -2.13
CA GLY A 111 8.04 -7.00 -1.83
C GLY A 111 6.75 -6.46 -1.19
N ILE A 112 5.58 -6.89 -1.68
CA ILE A 112 4.28 -6.48 -1.11
C ILE A 112 4.09 -7.06 0.29
N PHE A 113 4.52 -8.32 0.51
CA PHE A 113 4.51 -8.93 1.82
C PHE A 113 5.36 -8.14 2.83
N LEU A 114 6.57 -7.72 2.45
CA LEU A 114 7.42 -6.86 3.28
C LEU A 114 6.81 -5.47 3.53
N LEU A 115 6.15 -4.89 2.52
CA LEU A 115 5.42 -3.64 2.66
C LEU A 115 4.28 -3.77 3.69
N ASN A 116 3.52 -4.86 3.65
CA ASN A 116 2.48 -5.16 4.63
C ASN A 116 3.06 -5.37 6.04
N LYS A 117 4.29 -5.90 6.17
CA LYS A 117 4.98 -5.97 7.47
C LYS A 117 5.29 -4.58 8.03
N ASN A 118 5.81 -3.67 7.21
CA ASN A 118 6.04 -2.28 7.62
C ASN A 118 4.74 -1.60 8.06
N LEU A 119 3.65 -1.76 7.30
CA LEU A 119 2.35 -1.23 7.67
C LEU A 119 1.85 -1.83 9.00
N ALA A 120 1.97 -3.15 9.18
CA ALA A 120 1.60 -3.80 10.42
C ALA A 120 2.44 -3.33 11.61
N GLN A 121 3.74 -3.06 11.39
CA GLN A 121 4.66 -2.53 12.40
C GLN A 121 4.23 -1.12 12.84
N LEU A 122 3.91 -0.24 11.89
CA LEU A 122 3.41 1.10 12.22
C LEU A 122 2.04 1.02 12.93
N ARG A 123 1.13 0.16 12.46
CA ARG A 123 -0.15 -0.06 13.14
C ARG A 123 0.04 -0.47 14.59
N TRP A 124 0.97 -1.40 14.84
CA TRP A 124 1.29 -1.84 16.19
C TRP A 124 1.82 -0.72 17.08
N SER A 125 2.61 0.22 16.55
CA SER A 125 3.10 1.36 17.35
C SER A 125 1.99 2.35 17.74
N PHE A 126 0.84 2.30 17.07
CA PHE A 126 -0.39 2.99 17.45
C PHE A 126 -1.36 2.09 18.23
N GLY A 127 -0.95 0.91 18.70
CA GLY A 127 -1.81 0.00 19.46
C GLY A 127 -2.83 -0.76 18.62
N LEU A 128 -2.74 -0.71 17.29
CA LEU A 128 -3.63 -1.45 16.38
C LEU A 128 -3.05 -2.82 16.05
N THR A 129 -3.89 -3.86 16.16
CA THR A 129 -3.56 -5.19 15.63
C THR A 129 -3.88 -5.27 14.14
N THR A 130 -3.15 -6.12 13.40
CA THR A 130 -3.33 -6.29 11.94
C THR A 130 -3.82 -7.70 11.63
N LYS A 131 -5.13 -7.95 11.81
CA LYS A 131 -5.74 -9.27 11.58
C LYS A 131 -5.78 -9.67 10.11
N LYS A 132 -6.02 -8.71 9.21
CA LYS A 132 -6.17 -8.92 7.77
C LYS A 132 -4.92 -8.49 7.02
N PHE A 133 -3.80 -9.18 7.28
CA PHE A 133 -2.45 -8.77 6.86
C PHE A 133 -2.33 -8.35 5.38
N GLY A 134 -2.84 -9.16 4.45
CA GLY A 134 -2.76 -8.89 3.00
C GLY A 134 -3.70 -7.81 2.46
N LYS A 135 -4.53 -7.17 3.31
CA LYS A 135 -5.46 -6.11 2.90
C LYS A 135 -4.82 -4.72 3.06
N THR A 136 -3.85 -4.41 2.21
CA THR A 136 -2.99 -3.22 2.32
C THR A 136 -3.78 -1.92 2.46
N LEU A 137 -4.72 -1.61 1.55
CA LEU A 137 -5.47 -0.36 1.58
C LEU A 137 -6.45 -0.27 2.75
N PHE A 138 -7.08 -1.39 3.13
CA PHE A 138 -7.93 -1.45 4.32
C PHE A 138 -7.13 -1.09 5.57
N ASN A 139 -5.98 -1.75 5.77
CA ASN A 139 -5.13 -1.53 6.93
C ASN A 139 -4.53 -0.12 6.96
N LEU A 140 -4.23 0.47 5.80
CA LEU A 140 -3.74 1.84 5.71
C LEU A 140 -4.84 2.85 6.04
N GLN A 141 -6.04 2.70 5.48
CA GLN A 141 -7.16 3.60 5.75
C GLN A 141 -7.56 3.55 7.23
N ASP A 142 -7.67 2.35 7.79
CA ASP A 142 -7.98 2.13 9.21
C ASP A 142 -6.96 2.81 10.13
N LEU A 143 -5.66 2.71 9.80
CA LEU A 143 -4.60 3.41 10.52
C LEU A 143 -4.76 4.95 10.44
N LEU A 144 -4.97 5.49 9.24
CA LEU A 144 -5.11 6.93 9.04
C LEU A 144 -6.32 7.49 9.80
N LEU A 145 -7.45 6.78 9.76
CA LEU A 145 -8.66 7.15 10.50
C LEU A 145 -8.42 7.13 12.02
N HIS A 146 -7.78 6.08 12.53
CA HIS A 146 -7.44 5.98 13.95
C HIS A 146 -6.55 7.15 14.40
N ILE A 147 -5.47 7.44 13.66
CA ILE A 147 -4.57 8.57 13.95
C ILE A 147 -5.31 9.92 13.98
N VAL A 148 -6.31 10.09 13.11
CA VAL A 148 -7.08 11.34 13.01
C VAL A 148 -8.12 11.47 14.12
N ASN A 149 -8.70 10.36 14.57
CA ASN A 149 -9.78 10.34 15.57
C ASN A 149 -9.26 10.34 17.01
N GLU A 150 -8.02 9.89 17.26
CA GLU A 150 -7.41 9.91 18.60
C GLU A 150 -6.72 11.25 18.95
N ARG A 151 -6.96 12.31 18.18
CA ARG A 151 -6.47 13.67 18.45
C ARG A 151 -7.55 14.59 19.00
#